data_AF-A0A7T7V0H6-F1
#
_entry.id   AF-A0A7T7V0H6-F1
#
_cell.length_a   1.000
_cell.length_b   1.000
_cell.length_c   1.000
_cell.angle_alpha   90.00
_cell.angle_beta   90.00
_cell.angle_gamma   90.00
#
_symmetry.space_group_name_H-M   'P 1'
#
loop_
_entity.id
_entity.type
_entity.pdbx_description
1 polymer ?
#
loop_
_entity_poly.entity_id
_entity_poly.type
_entity_poly.pdbx_seq_one_letter_code
_entity_poly.pdbx_strand_id
1 'polypeptide(L)'
;MQYEVIDVAVVKPHTVVQYKKSTFPRKYNEKSLSNLKQNNQSKLITRLRNAKTVQDINAYANVFKETYKNETQKEYSGALSGTVAKKLLKIASVFSKGVLSRYSVQNSIRNRTLTLCTLTITEAQRHTDKEFNQTLRKFLDHIKKVDSYLINPTTKMKTNIKAPRVRQFFWRAEVQGNGNIHYHILFDAFINKDTLKRVWNGYLQKMGYPPAYNSTRIESLRNVKDVVAYVCKYLTKADTHDKKTGKPKRPIIGKMWGCSKDLLNIDYPKFYESDTVHLNELINRMEKIELEDSIKDWVKCWKGNTTRLLKECSVNLQWFVKVHYQRMFDYLYRDTDEPKPIPTPEPAKVRWFQTSLEL
;
A
#
# COMPACT_ATOMS: atom_id res chain seq x y z
N MET A 1 29.29 8.71 26.88
CA MET A 1 28.16 7.83 26.49
C MET A 1 28.73 6.49 26.08
N GLN A 2 28.48 5.42 26.83
CA GLN A 2 28.81 4.07 26.37
C GLN A 2 27.85 3.71 25.23
N TYR A 3 28.41 3.25 24.12
CA TYR A 3 27.64 2.83 22.96
C TYR A 3 27.22 1.38 23.15
N GLU A 4 25.92 1.14 23.15
CA GLU A 4 25.37 -0.20 23.31
C GLU A 4 25.02 -0.82 21.94
N VAL A 5 25.30 -2.11 21.83
CA VAL A 5 24.87 -2.95 20.70
C VAL A 5 23.70 -3.77 21.18
N ILE A 6 22.51 -3.47 20.66
CA ILE A 6 21.28 -4.15 21.04
C ILE A 6 20.89 -5.19 19.98
N ASP A 7 20.43 -6.35 20.43
CA ASP A 7 19.88 -7.38 19.54
C ASP A 7 18.45 -7.01 19.17
N VAL A 8 18.17 -6.99 17.86
CA VAL A 8 16.85 -6.66 17.33
C VAL A 8 16.40 -7.77 16.40
N ALA A 9 15.20 -8.30 16.62
CA ALA A 9 14.55 -9.22 15.70
C ALA A 9 13.32 -8.59 15.07
N VAL A 10 13.15 -8.78 13.76
CA VAL A 10 12.05 -8.21 12.97
C VAL A 10 11.27 -9.34 12.29
N VAL A 11 9.98 -9.40 12.56
CA VAL A 11 9.07 -10.42 12.01
C VAL A 11 8.39 -9.88 10.74
N LYS A 12 8.80 -10.38 9.57
CA LYS A 12 8.24 -10.03 8.26
C LYS A 12 7.32 -11.16 7.77
N PRO A 13 6.46 -10.95 6.75
CA PRO A 13 5.49 -11.98 6.33
C PRO A 13 6.10 -13.35 5.99
N HIS A 14 7.29 -13.39 5.41
CA HIS A 14 7.95 -14.63 4.97
C HIS A 14 9.36 -14.84 5.55
N THR A 15 9.80 -13.94 6.44
CA THR A 15 11.15 -13.99 6.99
C THR A 15 11.19 -13.42 8.40
N VAL A 16 12.09 -13.96 9.22
CA VAL A 16 12.52 -13.34 10.48
C VAL A 16 13.97 -12.92 10.29
N VAL A 17 14.29 -11.68 10.64
CA VAL A 17 15.66 -11.17 10.55
C VAL A 17 16.07 -10.68 11.93
N GLN A 18 17.11 -11.27 12.48
CA GLN A 18 17.76 -10.82 13.71
C GLN A 18 19.06 -10.11 13.34
N TYR A 19 19.32 -8.95 13.93
CA TYR A 19 20.55 -8.23 13.70
C TYR A 19 20.96 -7.41 14.92
N LYS A 20 22.27 -7.21 15.05
CA LYS A 20 22.86 -6.31 16.03
C LYS A 20 22.73 -4.87 15.56
N LYS A 21 21.99 -4.06 16.31
CA LYS A 21 21.82 -2.64 16.03
C LYS A 21 22.73 -1.86 16.96
N SER A 22 23.70 -1.16 16.39
CA SER A 22 24.45 -0.18 17.17
C SER A 22 23.71 1.16 17.24
N THR A 23 23.88 1.86 18.37
CA THR A 23 23.45 3.25 18.57
C THR A 23 24.35 4.27 17.87
N PHE A 24 25.42 3.86 17.17
CA PHE A 24 26.26 4.79 16.40
C PHE A 24 25.43 5.66 15.45
N PRO A 25 25.70 6.98 15.38
CA PRO A 25 25.13 7.84 14.34
C PRO A 25 25.49 7.28 12.96
N ARG A 26 24.52 7.19 12.05
CA ARG A 26 24.76 6.74 10.69
C ARG A 26 25.76 7.69 10.01
N LYS A 27 26.99 7.24 9.77
CA LYS A 27 27.88 7.91 8.81
C LYS A 27 27.29 7.72 7.41
N TYR A 28 26.99 8.81 6.72
CA TYR A 28 26.61 8.75 5.32
C TYR A 28 27.77 8.18 4.52
N ASN A 29 27.55 7.15 3.70
CA ASN A 29 28.59 6.71 2.80
C ASN A 29 28.77 7.75 1.67
N GLU A 30 30.01 8.00 1.27
CA GLU A 30 30.35 9.02 0.26
C GLU A 30 29.65 8.76 -1.07
N LYS A 31 29.42 7.47 -1.40
CA LYS A 31 28.66 7.02 -2.58
C LYS A 31 27.20 7.47 -2.58
N SER A 32 26.56 7.59 -1.42
CA SER A 32 25.19 8.09 -1.27
C SER A 32 25.16 9.60 -1.45
N LEU A 33 26.20 10.28 -0.96
CA LEU A 33 26.38 11.73 -1.08
C LEU A 33 26.63 12.15 -2.53
N SER A 34 27.41 11.36 -3.29
CA SER A 34 27.60 11.57 -4.72
C SER A 34 26.32 11.29 -5.54
N ASN A 35 25.55 10.26 -5.20
CA ASN A 35 24.26 9.97 -5.84
C ASN A 35 23.18 11.05 -5.57
N LEU A 36 23.22 11.70 -4.39
CA LEU A 36 22.33 12.83 -4.05
C LEU A 36 22.61 14.08 -4.90
N LYS A 37 23.86 14.27 -5.33
CA LYS A 37 24.31 15.43 -6.13
C LYS A 37 24.03 15.28 -7.63
N GLN A 38 23.65 14.10 -8.13
CA GLN A 38 23.43 13.81 -9.55
C GLN A 38 22.04 14.21 -10.08
N ASN A 39 21.47 15.31 -9.58
CA ASN A 39 20.25 15.87 -10.17
C ASN A 39 20.66 16.69 -11.40
N ASN A 40 20.95 16.00 -12.51
CA ASN A 40 21.37 16.62 -13.77
C ASN A 40 20.36 17.69 -14.20
N GLN A 41 20.85 18.93 -14.27
CA GLN A 41 20.15 20.15 -14.67
C GLN A 41 19.85 20.21 -16.18
N SER A 42 19.46 19.10 -16.81
CA SER A 42 19.06 19.15 -18.21
C SER A 42 17.78 19.99 -18.34
N LYS A 43 17.92 21.16 -18.97
CA LYS A 43 16.78 22.06 -19.27
C LYS A 43 15.74 21.32 -20.12
N LEU A 44 16.17 20.42 -21.01
CA LEU A 44 15.30 19.68 -21.91
C LEU A 44 14.47 18.61 -21.17
N ILE A 45 15.11 17.78 -20.33
CA ILE A 45 14.37 16.83 -19.47
C ILE A 45 13.40 17.59 -18.57
N THR A 46 13.81 18.73 -18.03
CA THR A 46 12.95 19.56 -17.17
C THR A 46 11.74 20.10 -17.91
N ARG A 47 11.92 20.60 -19.15
CA ARG A 47 10.82 21.01 -20.03
C ARG A 47 9.84 19.86 -20.28
N LEU A 48 10.35 18.68 -20.67
CA LEU A 48 9.51 17.51 -20.89
C LEU A 48 8.75 17.09 -19.63
N ARG A 49 9.37 17.10 -18.45
CA ARG A 49 8.71 16.82 -17.16
C ARG A 49 7.63 17.82 -16.79
N ASN A 50 7.67 19.03 -17.35
CA ASN A 50 6.71 20.09 -17.09
C ASN A 50 5.60 20.19 -18.14
N ALA A 51 5.67 19.38 -19.20
CA ALA A 51 4.57 19.24 -20.15
C ALA A 51 3.30 18.77 -19.43
N LYS A 52 2.18 19.41 -19.74
CA LYS A 52 0.87 19.10 -19.15
C LYS A 52 0.03 18.20 -20.06
N THR A 53 -0.10 18.61 -21.31
CA THR A 53 -0.88 17.95 -22.35
C THR A 53 0.03 17.30 -23.38
N VAL A 54 -0.42 16.18 -23.94
CA VAL A 54 0.26 15.42 -24.98
C VAL A 54 -0.78 14.91 -25.96
N GLN A 55 -0.43 14.82 -27.25
CA GLN A 55 -1.33 14.23 -28.25
C GLN A 55 -1.37 12.70 -28.12
N ASP A 56 -0.19 12.07 -28.01
CA ASP A 56 -0.04 10.64 -27.74
C ASP A 56 0.97 10.42 -26.60
N ILE A 57 0.49 9.76 -25.54
CA ILE A 57 1.29 9.45 -24.36
C ILE A 57 2.41 8.45 -24.66
N ASN A 58 2.23 7.55 -25.61
CA ASN A 58 3.23 6.54 -25.97
C ASN A 58 4.39 7.19 -26.74
N ALA A 59 4.07 8.01 -27.77
CA ALA A 59 5.06 8.81 -28.48
C ALA A 59 5.83 9.74 -27.52
N TYR A 60 5.11 10.45 -26.63
CA TYR A 60 5.75 11.28 -25.60
C TYR A 60 6.70 10.49 -24.70
N ALA A 61 6.31 9.28 -24.28
CA ALA A 61 7.16 8.45 -23.43
C ALA A 61 8.44 7.97 -24.13
N ASN A 62 8.37 7.68 -25.43
CA ASN A 62 9.53 7.33 -26.24
C ASN A 62 10.50 8.51 -26.36
N VAL A 63 9.99 9.70 -26.73
CA VAL A 63 10.80 10.94 -26.80
C VAL A 63 11.46 11.23 -25.45
N PHE A 64 10.72 11.07 -24.35
CA PHE A 64 11.27 11.25 -23.01
C PHE A 64 12.39 10.26 -22.71
N LYS A 65 12.20 8.97 -23.04
CA LYS A 65 13.19 7.92 -22.80
C LYS A 65 14.48 8.16 -23.58
N GLU A 66 14.38 8.51 -24.86
CA GLU A 66 15.51 8.83 -25.72
C GLU A 66 16.26 10.07 -25.23
N THR A 67 15.52 11.15 -24.97
CA THR A 67 16.10 12.38 -24.41
C THR A 67 16.81 12.10 -23.08
N TYR A 68 16.19 11.31 -22.20
CA TYR A 68 16.79 10.95 -20.92
C TYR A 68 18.09 10.16 -21.11
N LYS A 69 18.10 9.21 -22.05
CA LYS A 69 19.29 8.41 -22.38
C LYS A 69 20.42 9.31 -22.90
N ASN A 70 20.12 10.23 -23.81
CA ASN A 70 21.11 11.13 -24.41
C ASN A 70 21.71 12.10 -23.38
N GLU A 71 20.87 12.66 -22.51
CA GLU A 71 21.27 13.70 -21.55
C GLU A 71 21.92 13.14 -20.27
N THR A 72 21.59 11.90 -19.88
CA THR A 72 22.09 11.30 -18.64
C THR A 72 23.01 10.11 -18.84
N GLN A 73 23.15 9.63 -20.08
CA GLN A 73 23.90 8.41 -20.43
C GLN A 73 23.41 7.18 -19.65
N LYS A 74 22.15 7.19 -19.19
CA LYS A 74 21.51 6.13 -18.41
C LYS A 74 20.15 5.79 -19.00
N GLU A 75 19.76 4.52 -18.92
CA GLU A 75 18.43 4.12 -19.35
C GLU A 75 17.36 4.50 -18.32
N TYR A 76 16.27 5.10 -18.79
CA TYR A 76 15.09 5.32 -17.96
C TYR A 76 14.30 4.02 -17.83
N SER A 77 14.42 3.34 -16.69
CA SER A 77 13.74 2.06 -16.46
C SER A 77 12.23 2.21 -16.26
N GLY A 78 11.77 3.35 -15.71
CA GLY A 78 10.38 3.54 -15.30
C GLY A 78 9.87 2.46 -14.32
N ALA A 79 10.78 1.74 -13.67
CA ALA A 79 10.46 0.62 -12.79
C ALA A 79 10.69 1.01 -11.32
N LEU A 80 9.98 0.34 -10.41
CA LEU A 80 10.23 0.49 -8.99
C LEU A 80 11.60 -0.11 -8.65
N SER A 81 12.45 0.65 -7.96
CA SER A 81 13.68 0.07 -7.42
C SER A 81 13.34 -0.99 -6.37
N GLY A 82 14.21 -1.99 -6.22
CA GLY A 82 14.01 -3.07 -5.22
C GLY A 82 13.84 -2.54 -3.80
N THR A 83 14.55 -1.46 -3.44
CA THR A 83 14.40 -0.78 -2.14
C THR A 83 13.02 -0.17 -1.97
N VAL A 84 12.50 0.50 -3.01
CA VAL A 84 11.14 1.06 -2.97
C VAL A 84 10.12 -0.09 -2.90
N ALA A 85 10.25 -1.13 -3.72
CA ALA A 85 9.35 -2.28 -3.70
C ALA A 85 9.28 -2.94 -2.30
N LYS A 86 10.43 -3.14 -1.63
CA LYS A 86 10.50 -3.63 -0.23
C LYS A 86 9.80 -2.69 0.75
N LYS A 87 9.93 -1.36 0.57
CA LYS A 87 9.23 -0.36 1.37
C LYS A 87 7.71 -0.42 1.15
N LEU A 88 7.24 -0.55 -0.08
CA LEU A 88 5.81 -0.67 -0.40
C LEU A 88 5.22 -1.95 0.19
N LEU A 89 5.93 -3.07 0.07
CA LEU A 89 5.54 -4.34 0.66
C LEU A 89 5.35 -4.21 2.17
N LYS A 90 6.28 -3.52 2.85
CA LYS A 90 6.16 -3.22 4.29
C LYS A 90 4.91 -2.42 4.59
N ILE A 91 4.73 -1.28 3.93
CA ILE A 91 3.62 -0.38 4.21
C ILE A 91 2.29 -1.12 3.98
N ALA A 92 2.12 -1.71 2.79
CA ALA A 92 0.92 -2.44 2.43
C ALA A 92 0.61 -3.59 3.41
N SER A 93 1.63 -4.35 3.80
CA SER A 93 1.47 -5.48 4.72
C SER A 93 1.06 -5.04 6.12
N VAL A 94 1.80 -4.10 6.72
CA VAL A 94 1.55 -3.62 8.09
C VAL A 94 0.23 -2.86 8.16
N PHE A 95 -0.07 -2.02 7.18
CA PHE A 95 -1.34 -1.30 7.09
C PHE A 95 -2.54 -2.25 7.01
N SER A 96 -2.48 -3.22 6.10
CA SER A 96 -3.57 -4.20 5.92
C SER A 96 -3.77 -5.05 7.16
N LYS A 97 -2.69 -5.57 7.76
CA LYS A 97 -2.76 -6.34 9.02
C LYS A 97 -3.25 -5.49 10.19
N GLY A 98 -2.87 -4.21 10.25
CA GLY A 98 -3.35 -3.25 11.25
C GLY A 98 -4.87 -3.10 11.18
N VAL A 99 -5.42 -2.77 10.01
CA VAL A 99 -6.88 -2.64 9.79
C VAL A 99 -7.61 -3.95 10.13
N LEU A 100 -7.11 -5.08 9.63
CA LEU A 100 -7.74 -6.38 9.86
C LEU A 100 -7.63 -6.86 11.32
N SER A 101 -6.64 -6.39 12.10
CA SER A 101 -6.48 -6.78 13.52
C SER A 101 -7.63 -6.31 14.43
N ARG A 102 -8.40 -5.32 13.99
CA ARG A 102 -9.59 -4.77 14.67
C ARG A 102 -10.89 -5.07 13.93
N TYR A 103 -10.82 -5.80 12.82
CA TYR A 103 -12.01 -6.20 12.08
C TYR A 103 -12.77 -7.30 12.85
N SER A 104 -14.03 -7.04 13.13
CA SER A 104 -14.99 -8.02 13.65
C SER A 104 -16.16 -8.16 12.67
N VAL A 105 -16.59 -9.41 12.44
CA VAL A 105 -17.74 -9.73 11.58
C VAL A 105 -19.04 -9.17 12.16
N GLN A 106 -19.20 -9.27 13.48
CA GLN A 106 -20.37 -8.78 14.22
C GLN A 106 -20.56 -7.27 14.09
N ASN A 107 -19.46 -6.51 14.02
CA ASN A 107 -19.46 -5.05 13.89
C ASN A 107 -19.00 -4.56 12.50
N SER A 108 -19.01 -5.43 11.48
CA SER A 108 -18.42 -5.18 10.15
C SER A 108 -18.90 -3.89 9.47
N ILE A 109 -20.14 -3.48 9.75
CA ILE A 109 -20.81 -2.28 9.24
C ILE A 109 -20.19 -0.99 9.81
N ARG A 110 -19.74 -1.01 11.08
CA ARG A 110 -19.17 0.15 11.80
C ARG A 110 -17.64 0.13 11.82
N ASN A 111 -17.04 -1.02 11.56
CA ASN A 111 -15.59 -1.18 11.55
C ASN A 111 -14.96 -0.62 10.26
N ARG A 112 -13.71 -0.19 10.38
CA ARG A 112 -12.86 0.10 9.21
C ARG A 112 -12.62 -1.19 8.43
N THR A 113 -12.67 -1.08 7.10
CA THR A 113 -12.52 -2.21 6.17
C THR A 113 -11.58 -1.83 5.04
N LEU A 114 -10.93 -2.83 4.44
CA LEU A 114 -10.09 -2.59 3.28
C LEU A 114 -10.95 -2.54 2.02
N THR A 115 -10.81 -1.47 1.23
CA THR A 115 -11.41 -1.38 -0.11
C THR A 115 -10.28 -1.24 -1.11
N LEU A 116 -10.08 -2.27 -1.95
CA LEU A 116 -9.21 -2.18 -3.11
C LEU A 116 -10.05 -1.73 -4.31
N CYS A 117 -9.68 -0.61 -4.92
CA CYS A 117 -10.29 -0.15 -6.14
C CYS A 117 -9.25 0.17 -7.20
N THR A 118 -9.72 0.26 -8.43
CA THR A 118 -8.94 0.75 -9.54
C THR A 118 -9.60 1.94 -10.21
N LEU A 119 -8.77 2.88 -10.68
CA LEU A 119 -9.18 4.03 -11.48
C LEU A 119 -8.57 3.89 -12.87
N THR A 120 -9.41 4.07 -13.89
CA THR A 120 -9.08 3.85 -15.30
C THR A 120 -9.48 5.07 -16.12
N ILE A 121 -8.73 5.29 -17.20
CA ILE A 121 -9.08 6.21 -18.28
C ILE A 121 -9.47 5.35 -19.48
N THR A 122 -10.66 5.56 -20.01
CA THR A 122 -11.20 4.78 -21.13
C THR A 122 -10.80 5.31 -22.50
N GLU A 123 -10.55 6.61 -22.61
CA GLU A 123 -10.06 7.25 -23.83
C GLU A 123 -8.53 7.34 -23.86
N ALA A 124 -7.96 7.62 -25.03
CA ALA A 124 -6.54 7.90 -25.18
C ALA A 124 -6.09 9.04 -24.24
N GLN A 125 -5.02 8.78 -23.47
CA GLN A 125 -4.49 9.72 -22.51
C GLN A 125 -3.85 10.95 -23.18
N ARG A 126 -4.58 12.08 -23.15
CA ARG A 126 -4.15 13.42 -23.59
C ARG A 126 -3.34 14.28 -22.58
N HIS A 127 -3.10 13.79 -21.37
CA HIS A 127 -2.35 14.52 -20.32
C HIS A 127 -1.19 13.68 -19.80
N THR A 128 -0.12 14.30 -19.32
CA THR A 128 1.03 13.58 -18.78
C THR A 128 0.70 12.87 -17.46
N ASP A 129 1.47 11.83 -17.12
CA ASP A 129 1.32 11.10 -15.85
C ASP A 129 1.45 12.04 -14.63
N LYS A 130 2.21 13.12 -14.75
CA LYS A 130 2.34 14.15 -13.72
C LYS A 130 1.03 14.89 -13.46
N GLU A 131 0.30 15.27 -14.51
CA GLU A 131 -1.00 15.93 -14.38
C GLU A 131 -2.04 14.98 -13.79
N PHE A 132 -2.08 13.72 -14.26
CA PHE A 132 -2.96 12.71 -13.66
C PHE A 132 -2.65 12.47 -12.18
N ASN A 133 -1.37 12.45 -11.79
CA ASN A 133 -0.99 12.34 -10.38
C ASN A 133 -1.42 13.56 -9.54
N GLN A 134 -1.50 14.76 -10.12
CA GLN A 134 -2.05 15.93 -9.43
C GLN A 134 -3.57 15.82 -9.27
N THR A 135 -4.27 15.39 -10.32
CA THR A 135 -5.71 15.12 -10.28
C THR A 135 -6.05 14.03 -9.29
N LEU A 136 -5.26 12.95 -9.24
CA LEU A 136 -5.41 11.87 -8.25
C LEU A 136 -5.32 12.40 -6.82
N ARG A 137 -4.41 13.33 -6.52
CA ARG A 137 -4.32 13.93 -5.17
C ARG A 137 -5.59 14.69 -4.81
N LYS A 138 -6.08 15.54 -5.72
CA LYS A 138 -7.35 16.28 -5.53
C LYS A 138 -8.52 15.31 -5.32
N PHE A 139 -8.57 14.23 -6.10
CA PHE A 139 -9.55 13.15 -5.95
C PHE A 139 -9.46 12.47 -4.58
N LEU A 140 -8.26 12.09 -4.13
CA LEU A 140 -8.06 11.45 -2.83
C LEU A 140 -8.48 12.37 -1.69
N ASP A 141 -8.11 13.65 -1.74
CA ASP A 141 -8.52 14.66 -0.75
C ASP A 141 -10.05 14.85 -0.72
N HIS A 142 -10.70 14.79 -1.88
CA HIS A 142 -12.16 14.85 -2.00
C HIS A 142 -12.82 13.59 -1.40
N ILE A 143 -12.32 12.40 -1.74
CA ILE A 143 -12.85 11.12 -1.21
C ILE A 143 -12.74 11.04 0.33
N LYS A 144 -11.70 11.62 0.93
CA LYS A 144 -11.59 11.70 2.40
C LYS A 144 -12.68 12.55 3.07
N LYS A 145 -13.29 13.48 2.33
CA LYS A 145 -14.28 14.44 2.85
C LYS A 145 -15.72 14.02 2.57
N VAL A 146 -15.95 13.12 1.61
CA VAL A 146 -17.29 12.69 1.20
C VAL A 146 -17.76 11.53 2.06
N ASP A 147 -19.00 11.63 2.53
CA ASP A 147 -19.64 10.53 3.24
C ASP A 147 -19.98 9.39 2.26
N SER A 148 -19.54 8.19 2.60
CA SER A 148 -19.91 6.95 1.95
C SER A 148 -21.02 6.28 2.74
N TYR A 149 -22.03 5.76 2.05
CA TYR A 149 -23.18 5.12 2.68
C TYR A 149 -23.24 3.65 2.30
N LEU A 150 -23.59 2.83 3.28
CA LEU A 150 -23.67 1.39 3.12
C LEU A 150 -24.80 1.01 2.17
N ILE A 151 -24.63 -0.14 1.51
CA ILE A 151 -25.60 -0.69 0.56
C ILE A 151 -26.30 -1.87 1.23
N ASN A 152 -27.62 -1.90 1.16
CA ASN A 152 -28.39 -3.03 1.65
C ASN A 152 -28.07 -4.27 0.77
N PRO A 153 -27.66 -5.40 1.36
CA PRO A 153 -27.25 -6.58 0.60
C PRO A 153 -28.39 -7.21 -0.20
N THR A 154 -29.63 -7.08 0.25
CA THR A 154 -30.84 -7.65 -0.37
C THR A 154 -31.39 -6.74 -1.46
N THR A 155 -31.68 -5.48 -1.12
CA THR A 155 -32.31 -4.55 -2.08
C THR A 155 -31.32 -3.89 -3.03
N LYS A 156 -30.01 -3.98 -2.74
CA LYS A 156 -28.92 -3.25 -3.44
C LYS A 156 -29.07 -1.73 -3.40
N MET A 157 -29.98 -1.21 -2.57
CA MET A 157 -30.21 0.23 -2.41
C MET A 157 -29.28 0.82 -1.36
N LYS A 158 -28.96 2.10 -1.54
CA LYS A 158 -28.22 2.90 -0.56
C LYS A 158 -29.04 3.03 0.73
N THR A 159 -28.40 2.80 1.86
CA THR A 159 -28.98 2.99 3.20
C THR A 159 -28.67 4.40 3.73
N ASN A 160 -29.32 4.79 4.83
CA ASN A 160 -28.98 6.01 5.57
C ASN A 160 -27.81 5.82 6.56
N ILE A 161 -27.20 4.63 6.59
CA ILE A 161 -26.09 4.33 7.50
C ILE A 161 -24.78 4.73 6.82
N LYS A 162 -24.05 5.64 7.47
CA LYS A 162 -22.72 6.08 7.01
C LYS A 162 -21.66 5.04 7.35
N ALA A 163 -20.78 4.77 6.40
CA ALA A 163 -19.53 4.08 6.65
C ALA A 163 -18.52 5.04 7.30
N PRO A 164 -17.49 4.52 7.99
CA PRO A 164 -16.36 5.34 8.42
C PRO A 164 -15.76 6.13 7.26
N ARG A 165 -15.32 7.36 7.52
CA ARG A 165 -14.61 8.15 6.50
C ARG A 165 -13.23 7.56 6.23
N VAL A 166 -12.78 7.71 4.98
CA VAL A 166 -11.41 7.35 4.57
C VAL A 166 -10.42 8.23 5.32
N ARG A 167 -9.53 7.62 6.12
CA ARG A 167 -8.44 8.35 6.78
C ARG A 167 -7.11 8.07 6.09
N GLN A 168 -6.87 6.80 5.75
CA GLN A 168 -5.61 6.31 5.22
C GLN A 168 -5.80 5.67 3.84
N PHE A 169 -4.88 5.94 2.93
CA PHE A 169 -4.86 5.34 1.61
C PHE A 169 -3.45 5.01 1.15
N PHE A 170 -3.35 4.05 0.26
CA PHE A 170 -2.15 3.72 -0.50
C PHE A 170 -2.53 3.59 -1.97
N TRP A 171 -1.70 4.11 -2.88
CA TRP A 171 -1.92 3.95 -4.31
C TRP A 171 -0.64 3.59 -5.06
N ARG A 172 -0.82 2.88 -6.17
CA ARG A 172 0.22 2.54 -7.13
C ARG A 172 -0.31 2.71 -8.55
N ALA A 173 0.45 3.38 -9.39
CA ALA A 173 0.19 3.50 -10.81
C ALA A 173 0.75 2.28 -11.58
N GLU A 174 0.02 1.88 -12.61
CA GLU A 174 0.33 0.86 -13.60
C GLU A 174 -0.05 1.41 -14.97
N VAL A 175 0.54 0.87 -16.04
CA VAL A 175 0.18 1.21 -17.41
C VAL A 175 -0.75 0.11 -17.95
N GLN A 176 -1.88 0.48 -18.52
CA GLN A 176 -2.77 -0.47 -19.19
C GLN A 176 -2.22 -0.89 -20.55
N GLY A 177 -2.81 -1.94 -21.16
CA GLY A 177 -2.36 -2.42 -22.47
C GLY A 177 -2.48 -1.37 -23.59
N ASN A 178 -3.35 -0.37 -23.43
CA ASN A 178 -3.50 0.76 -24.35
C ASN A 178 -2.53 1.93 -24.06
N GLY A 179 -1.65 1.81 -23.06
CA GLY A 179 -0.71 2.86 -22.66
C GLY A 179 -1.29 3.87 -21.66
N ASN A 180 -2.57 3.81 -21.30
CA ASN A 180 -3.14 4.72 -20.32
C ASN A 180 -2.63 4.43 -18.90
N ILE A 181 -2.50 5.48 -18.10
CA ILE A 181 -2.25 5.35 -16.67
C ILE A 181 -3.47 4.78 -15.95
N HIS A 182 -3.21 3.86 -15.03
CA HIS A 182 -4.19 3.17 -14.22
C HIS A 182 -3.73 3.12 -12.78
N TYR A 183 -4.64 3.33 -11.84
CA TYR A 183 -4.30 3.39 -10.43
C TYR A 183 -4.93 2.26 -9.67
N HIS A 184 -4.14 1.50 -8.93
CA HIS A 184 -4.61 0.63 -7.84
C HIS A 184 -4.58 1.44 -6.56
N ILE A 185 -5.69 1.48 -5.84
CA ILE A 185 -5.83 2.25 -4.60
C ILE A 185 -6.44 1.37 -3.53
N LEU A 186 -5.78 1.34 -2.38
CA LEU A 186 -6.26 0.69 -1.17
C LEU A 186 -6.71 1.76 -0.18
N PHE A 187 -7.96 1.69 0.24
CA PHE A 187 -8.55 2.55 1.25
C PHE A 187 -8.81 1.77 2.55
N ASP A 188 -8.84 2.49 3.67
CA ASP A 188 -9.16 1.99 5.02
C ASP A 188 -10.64 2.03 5.39
N ALA A 189 -11.52 2.29 4.43
CA ALA A 189 -12.96 2.31 4.66
C ALA A 189 -13.73 1.78 3.45
N PHE A 190 -14.99 1.42 3.70
CA PHE A 190 -15.94 1.08 2.66
C PHE A 190 -16.26 2.32 1.81
N ILE A 191 -16.11 2.19 0.49
CA ILE A 191 -16.51 3.22 -0.47
C ILE A 191 -17.59 2.68 -1.38
N ASN A 192 -18.73 3.35 -1.41
CA ASN A 192 -19.79 3.05 -2.36
C ASN A 192 -19.30 3.29 -3.79
N LYS A 193 -19.49 2.29 -4.67
CA LYS A 193 -19.06 2.33 -6.08
C LYS A 193 -19.55 3.57 -6.83
N ASP A 194 -20.77 4.02 -6.58
CA ASP A 194 -21.38 5.14 -7.28
C ASP A 194 -20.78 6.46 -6.80
N THR A 195 -20.43 6.54 -5.52
CA THR A 195 -19.69 7.69 -4.97
C THR A 195 -18.29 7.78 -5.56
N LEU A 196 -17.55 6.68 -5.56
CA LEU A 196 -16.21 6.61 -6.15
C LEU A 196 -16.22 7.06 -7.62
N LYS A 197 -17.14 6.48 -8.40
CA LYS A 197 -17.30 6.74 -9.83
C LYS A 197 -17.72 8.18 -10.12
N ARG A 198 -18.73 8.69 -9.41
CA ARG A 198 -19.20 10.08 -9.58
C ARG A 198 -18.07 11.07 -9.32
N VAL A 199 -17.33 10.89 -8.23
CA VAL A 199 -16.23 11.78 -7.88
C VAL A 199 -15.10 11.69 -8.91
N TRP A 200 -14.69 10.48 -9.32
CA TRP A 200 -13.64 10.30 -10.33
C TRP A 200 -14.03 10.86 -11.69
N ASN A 201 -15.23 10.55 -12.19
CA ASN A 201 -15.74 11.07 -13.45
C ASN A 201 -15.83 12.61 -13.45
N GLY A 202 -16.17 13.22 -12.32
CA GLY A 202 -16.15 14.69 -12.19
C GLY A 202 -14.76 15.29 -12.38
N TYR A 203 -13.70 14.60 -11.95
CA TYR A 203 -12.32 15.03 -12.22
C TYR A 203 -11.88 14.75 -13.66
N LEU A 204 -12.28 13.62 -14.24
CA LEU A 204 -12.04 13.31 -15.65
C LEU A 204 -12.69 14.36 -16.57
N GLN A 205 -13.94 14.74 -16.31
CA GLN A 205 -14.65 15.79 -17.05
C GLN A 205 -13.93 17.14 -16.97
N LYS A 206 -13.44 17.53 -15.79
CA LYS A 206 -12.64 18.76 -15.62
C LYS A 206 -11.32 18.75 -16.41
N MET A 207 -10.80 17.56 -16.73
CA MET A 207 -9.64 17.38 -17.60
C MET A 207 -10.03 17.19 -19.08
N GLY A 208 -11.31 17.31 -19.44
CA GLY A 208 -11.79 17.18 -20.82
C GLY A 208 -11.99 15.73 -21.30
N TYR A 209 -12.09 14.76 -20.40
CA TYR A 209 -12.45 13.37 -20.72
C TYR A 209 -13.93 13.13 -20.43
N PRO A 210 -14.66 12.40 -21.29
CA PRO A 210 -16.05 12.07 -21.03
C PRO A 210 -16.17 11.12 -19.82
N PRO A 211 -17.30 11.20 -19.08
CA PRO A 211 -17.57 10.25 -18.02
C PRO A 211 -17.71 8.84 -18.61
N ALA A 212 -17.11 7.84 -17.98
CA ALA A 212 -17.24 6.47 -18.43
C ALA A 212 -17.87 5.57 -17.36
N TYR A 213 -18.56 4.51 -17.80
CA TYR A 213 -19.19 3.58 -16.88
C TYR A 213 -18.17 2.75 -16.09
N ASN A 214 -17.09 2.36 -16.76
CA ASN A 214 -16.00 1.50 -16.30
C ASN A 214 -14.74 2.29 -15.88
N SER A 215 -14.87 3.59 -15.58
CA SER A 215 -13.75 4.43 -15.11
C SER A 215 -13.26 4.06 -13.70
N THR A 216 -14.07 3.33 -12.93
CA THR A 216 -13.70 2.82 -11.60
C THR A 216 -14.17 1.39 -11.41
N ARG A 217 -13.41 0.57 -10.67
CA ARG A 217 -13.81 -0.77 -10.29
C ARG A 217 -13.40 -1.06 -8.85
N ILE A 218 -14.28 -1.67 -8.07
CA ILE A 218 -13.96 -2.14 -6.71
C ILE A 218 -13.78 -3.66 -6.78
N GLU A 219 -12.65 -4.15 -6.28
CA GLU A 219 -12.39 -5.59 -6.18
C GLU A 219 -12.99 -6.14 -4.88
N SER A 220 -13.68 -7.27 -4.99
CA SER A 220 -14.18 -7.97 -3.80
C SER A 220 -13.03 -8.66 -3.07
N LEU A 221 -12.85 -8.31 -1.80
CA LEU A 221 -11.87 -8.97 -0.92
C LEU A 221 -12.49 -10.13 -0.11
N ARG A 222 -13.80 -10.37 -0.24
CA ARG A 222 -14.55 -11.34 0.59
C ARG A 222 -14.05 -12.78 0.45
N ASN A 223 -13.67 -13.18 -0.76
CA ASN A 223 -13.26 -14.56 -1.06
C ASN A 223 -11.73 -14.72 -1.13
N VAL A 224 -10.99 -13.67 -0.74
CA VAL A 224 -9.54 -13.67 -0.83
C VAL A 224 -8.97 -14.28 0.46
N LYS A 225 -8.40 -15.49 0.35
CA LYS A 225 -7.81 -16.22 1.49
C LYS A 225 -6.74 -15.42 2.23
N ASP A 226 -5.93 -14.67 1.48
CA ASP A 226 -4.92 -13.77 2.03
C ASP A 226 -5.04 -12.40 1.37
N VAL A 227 -5.86 -11.54 1.98
CA VAL A 227 -6.11 -10.17 1.53
C VAL A 227 -4.79 -9.39 1.44
N VAL A 228 -3.85 -9.64 2.36
CA VAL A 228 -2.57 -8.94 2.42
C VAL A 228 -1.71 -9.31 1.21
N ALA A 229 -1.55 -10.59 0.93
CA ALA A 229 -0.80 -11.06 -0.24
C ALA A 229 -1.43 -10.59 -1.55
N TYR A 230 -2.76 -10.61 -1.63
CA TYR A 230 -3.51 -10.13 -2.80
C TYR A 230 -3.27 -8.64 -3.05
N VAL A 231 -3.42 -7.80 -2.03
CA VAL A 231 -3.14 -6.37 -2.10
C VAL A 231 -1.67 -6.12 -2.48
N CYS A 232 -0.73 -6.76 -1.79
CA CYS A 232 0.70 -6.61 -2.08
C CYS A 232 1.05 -6.97 -3.52
N LYS A 233 0.43 -8.03 -4.08
CA LYS A 233 0.60 -8.42 -5.50
C LYS A 233 0.30 -7.25 -6.44
N TYR A 234 -0.81 -6.54 -6.26
CA TYR A 234 -1.14 -5.39 -7.11
C TYR A 234 -0.19 -4.21 -6.90
N LEU A 235 0.29 -4.01 -5.68
CA LEU A 235 1.12 -2.86 -5.33
C LEU A 235 2.60 -3.04 -5.68
N THR A 236 3.10 -4.27 -5.79
CA THR A 236 4.53 -4.56 -6.05
C THR A 236 4.82 -5.28 -7.37
N LYS A 237 3.79 -5.68 -8.14
CA LYS A 237 3.97 -6.37 -9.44
C LYS A 237 4.83 -5.56 -10.40
N ALA A 238 5.95 -6.10 -10.86
CA ALA A 238 6.67 -5.52 -11.99
C ALA A 238 5.78 -5.63 -13.24
N ASP A 239 5.51 -4.51 -13.90
CA ASP A 239 4.59 -4.46 -15.04
C ASP A 239 5.30 -3.88 -16.25
N THR A 240 6.22 -4.68 -16.78
CA THR A 240 7.13 -4.27 -17.86
C THR A 240 6.61 -4.62 -19.25
N HIS A 241 5.74 -5.63 -19.37
CA HIS A 241 5.24 -6.13 -20.66
C HIS A 241 3.72 -6.31 -20.64
N ASP A 242 3.10 -6.08 -21.78
CA ASP A 242 1.71 -6.42 -22.00
C ASP A 242 1.57 -7.94 -22.16
N LYS A 243 0.66 -8.54 -21.41
CA LYS A 243 0.50 -10.01 -21.39
C LYS A 243 -0.08 -10.59 -22.68
N LYS A 244 -0.84 -9.80 -23.44
CA LYS A 244 -1.50 -10.26 -24.66
C LYS A 244 -0.57 -10.11 -25.86
N THR A 245 0.15 -9.00 -25.92
CA THR A 245 0.99 -8.66 -27.08
C THR A 245 2.46 -8.97 -26.88
N GLY A 246 2.90 -9.23 -25.64
CA GLY A 246 4.32 -9.42 -25.28
C GLY A 246 5.16 -8.14 -25.38
N LYS A 247 4.59 -7.03 -25.89
CA LYS A 247 5.31 -5.78 -26.10
C LYS A 247 5.61 -5.08 -24.77
N PRO A 248 6.75 -4.39 -24.64
CA PRO A 248 7.05 -3.61 -23.46
C PRO A 248 6.03 -2.48 -23.32
N LYS A 249 5.52 -2.28 -22.10
CA LYS A 249 4.67 -1.13 -21.79
C LYS A 249 5.53 0.11 -21.70
N ARG A 250 4.96 1.27 -22.04
CA ARG A 250 5.66 2.54 -21.83
C ARG A 250 6.01 2.72 -20.34
N PRO A 251 7.14 3.35 -20.00
CA PRO A 251 7.46 3.65 -18.62
C PRO A 251 6.54 4.78 -18.09
N ILE A 252 6.23 4.75 -16.80
CA ILE A 252 5.54 5.87 -16.14
C ILE A 252 6.55 6.99 -15.91
N ILE A 253 6.20 8.21 -16.30
CA ILE A 253 7.06 9.38 -16.14
C ILE A 253 6.68 10.12 -14.87
N GLY A 254 7.51 9.97 -13.84
CA GLY A 254 7.33 10.61 -12.54
C GLY A 254 6.95 9.64 -11.42
N LYS A 255 6.04 10.08 -10.53
CA LYS A 255 5.72 9.35 -9.30
C LYS A 255 4.79 8.17 -9.59
N MET A 256 5.21 6.96 -9.24
CA MET A 256 4.46 5.73 -9.53
C MET A 256 3.67 5.18 -8.34
N TRP A 257 3.86 5.73 -7.14
CA TRP A 257 3.16 5.28 -5.93
C TRP A 257 3.03 6.43 -4.95
N GLY A 258 2.09 6.34 -4.02
CA GLY A 258 1.98 7.26 -2.91
C GLY A 258 1.11 6.69 -1.81
N CYS A 259 1.16 7.29 -0.63
CA CYS A 259 0.32 6.90 0.49
C CYS A 259 0.09 8.10 1.40
N SER A 260 -0.82 7.96 2.35
CA SER A 260 -0.97 8.88 3.47
C SER A 260 0.35 8.98 4.28
N LYS A 261 0.61 10.14 4.89
CA LYS A 261 1.89 10.43 5.55
C LYS A 261 2.16 9.48 6.72
N ASP A 262 1.13 9.19 7.52
CA ASP A 262 1.24 8.36 8.72
C ASP A 262 1.69 6.92 8.40
N LEU A 263 1.30 6.42 7.22
CA LEU A 263 1.70 5.10 6.72
C LEU A 263 3.21 4.99 6.44
N LEU A 264 3.96 6.11 6.39
CA LEU A 264 5.42 6.06 6.25
C LEU A 264 6.13 5.66 7.54
N ASN A 265 5.47 5.83 8.69
CA ASN A 265 6.05 5.62 10.02
C ASN A 265 5.75 4.23 10.59
N ILE A 266 4.88 3.45 9.95
CA ILE A 266 4.56 2.11 10.40
C ILE A 266 5.71 1.14 10.08
N ASP A 267 5.86 0.12 10.93
CA ASP A 267 6.90 -0.88 10.80
C ASP A 267 6.40 -2.28 11.15
N TYR A 268 7.16 -3.28 10.74
CA TYR A 268 6.93 -4.67 11.14
C TYR A 268 7.10 -4.83 12.67
N PRO A 269 6.52 -5.88 13.27
CA PRO A 269 6.79 -6.24 14.66
C PRO A 269 8.28 -6.37 14.92
N LYS A 270 8.76 -5.73 16.00
CA LYS A 270 10.14 -5.76 16.45
C LYS A 270 10.21 -6.27 17.89
N PHE A 271 11.22 -7.08 18.16
CA PHE A 271 11.55 -7.61 19.46
C PHE A 271 12.97 -7.16 19.79
N TYR A 272 13.20 -6.77 21.03
CA TYR A 272 14.46 -6.21 21.50
C TYR A 272 15.03 -7.06 22.63
N GLU A 273 16.34 -7.31 22.60
CA GLU A 273 17.09 -7.93 23.70
C GLU A 273 16.40 -9.20 24.25
N SER A 274 15.93 -9.16 25.50
CA SER A 274 15.27 -10.26 26.20
C SER A 274 14.02 -10.77 25.49
N ASP A 275 13.26 -9.89 24.82
CA ASP A 275 12.05 -10.28 24.09
C ASP A 275 12.35 -11.18 22.88
N THR A 276 13.61 -11.18 22.39
CA THR A 276 13.99 -12.01 21.24
C THR A 276 13.89 -13.51 21.56
N VAL A 277 13.98 -13.90 22.84
CA VAL A 277 13.83 -15.29 23.28
C VAL A 277 12.44 -15.84 22.96
N HIS A 278 11.40 -15.00 23.02
CA HIS A 278 10.03 -15.39 22.66
C HIS A 278 9.89 -15.80 21.18
N LEU A 279 10.82 -15.39 20.31
CA LEU A 279 10.80 -15.79 18.90
C LEU A 279 11.39 -17.16 18.63
N ASN A 280 12.07 -17.79 19.61
CA ASN A 280 12.70 -19.10 19.42
C ASN A 280 11.70 -20.16 18.96
N GLU A 281 10.46 -20.12 19.48
CA GLU A 281 9.39 -21.02 19.05
C GLU A 281 9.11 -20.90 17.54
N LEU A 282 9.04 -19.67 17.04
CA LEU A 282 8.82 -19.41 15.62
C LEU A 282 10.06 -19.75 14.79
N ILE A 283 11.24 -19.34 15.24
CA ILE A 283 12.52 -19.53 14.55
C ILE A 283 12.84 -21.01 14.36
N ASN A 284 12.60 -21.85 15.36
CA ASN A 284 12.88 -23.30 15.30
C ASN A 284 12.02 -24.03 14.25
N ARG A 285 10.93 -23.40 13.80
CA ARG A 285 10.03 -23.92 12.75
C ARG A 285 10.33 -23.35 11.36
N MET A 286 11.34 -22.48 11.25
CA MET A 286 11.71 -21.80 10.01
C MET A 286 13.02 -22.37 9.44
N GLU A 287 13.17 -22.28 8.12
CA GLU A 287 14.38 -22.65 7.42
C GLU A 287 15.44 -21.54 7.64
N LYS A 288 16.57 -21.88 8.26
CA LYS A 288 17.68 -20.94 8.43
C LYS A 288 18.33 -20.65 7.08
N ILE A 289 18.53 -19.37 6.76
CA ILE A 289 19.26 -18.95 5.57
C ILE A 289 20.72 -18.79 5.94
N GLU A 290 21.57 -19.54 5.26
CA GLU A 290 23.02 -19.38 5.36
C GLU A 290 23.44 -18.09 4.63
N LEU A 291 24.15 -17.23 5.36
CA LEU A 291 24.65 -15.94 4.88
C LEU A 291 26.17 -16.01 4.72
N GLU A 292 26.75 -15.05 3.98
CA GLU A 292 28.20 -14.89 3.87
C GLU A 292 28.84 -14.70 5.25
N ASP A 293 30.04 -15.24 5.44
CA ASP A 293 30.73 -15.23 6.74
C ASP A 293 31.00 -13.81 7.26
N SER A 294 31.19 -12.86 6.35
CA SER A 294 31.40 -11.44 6.66
C SER A 294 30.22 -10.78 7.38
N ILE A 295 29.00 -11.30 7.25
CA ILE A 295 27.77 -10.72 7.81
C ILE A 295 27.08 -11.60 8.85
N LYS A 296 27.46 -12.88 8.95
CA LYS A 296 26.84 -13.88 9.84
C LYS A 296 26.88 -13.49 11.32
N ASP A 297 27.94 -12.81 11.76
CA ASP A 297 28.10 -12.39 13.16
C ASP A 297 27.16 -11.25 13.57
N TRP A 298 26.66 -10.52 12.57
CA TRP A 298 25.84 -9.32 12.74
C TRP A 298 24.38 -9.52 12.37
N VAL A 299 24.10 -10.47 11.47
CA VAL A 299 22.77 -10.71 10.91
C VAL A 299 22.51 -12.21 10.83
N LYS A 300 21.33 -12.62 11.32
CA LYS A 300 20.78 -13.96 11.16
C LYS A 300 19.43 -13.85 10.47
N CYS A 301 19.13 -14.78 9.57
CA CYS A 301 17.91 -14.74 8.76
C CYS A 301 17.28 -16.12 8.67
N TRP A 302 15.96 -16.15 8.77
CA TRP A 302 15.16 -17.37 8.61
C TRP A 302 14.01 -17.12 7.63
N LYS A 303 13.62 -18.16 6.91
CA LYS A 303 12.60 -18.15 5.87
C LYS A 303 11.45 -19.08 6.25
N GLY A 304 10.23 -18.60 6.03
CA GLY A 304 9.01 -19.35 6.34
C GLY A 304 7.79 -18.44 6.40
N ASN A 305 6.60 -18.99 6.13
CA ASN A 305 5.36 -18.22 6.22
C ASN A 305 5.02 -17.93 7.69
N THR A 306 5.37 -16.72 8.15
CA THR A 306 5.20 -16.33 9.56
C THR A 306 3.75 -16.38 10.00
N THR A 307 2.79 -15.98 9.15
CA THR A 307 1.37 -16.01 9.52
C THR A 307 0.88 -17.44 9.75
N ARG A 308 1.37 -18.42 8.98
CA ARG A 308 1.04 -19.84 9.18
C ARG A 308 1.70 -20.37 10.43
N LEU A 309 3.02 -20.22 10.53
CA LEU A 309 3.82 -20.78 11.63
C LEU A 309 3.49 -20.16 12.99
N LEU A 310 3.12 -18.87 13.03
CA LEU A 310 2.69 -18.21 14.27
C LEU A 310 1.46 -18.89 14.89
N LYS A 311 0.56 -19.50 14.10
CA LYS A 311 -0.62 -20.21 14.62
C LYS A 311 -0.26 -21.46 15.41
N GLU A 312 0.93 -22.01 15.15
CA GLU A 312 1.48 -23.21 15.80
C GLU A 312 2.39 -22.87 16.99
N CYS A 313 2.55 -21.57 17.30
CA CYS A 313 3.33 -21.06 18.42
C CYS A 313 2.42 -20.75 19.63
N SER A 314 3.03 -20.47 20.78
CA SER A 314 2.32 -20.11 22.00
C SER A 314 1.39 -18.91 21.84
N VAL A 315 0.29 -18.92 22.61
CA VAL A 315 -0.69 -17.83 22.63
C VAL A 315 -0.02 -16.50 22.98
N ASN A 316 1.01 -16.52 23.84
CA ASN A 316 1.78 -15.33 24.22
C ASN A 316 2.50 -14.70 23.00
N LEU A 317 3.22 -15.51 22.20
CA LEU A 317 3.89 -14.98 21.01
C LEU A 317 2.88 -14.45 19.98
N GLN A 318 1.78 -15.18 19.78
CA GLN A 318 0.69 -14.74 18.91
C GLN A 318 0.11 -13.40 19.38
N TRP A 319 -0.07 -13.24 20.70
CA TRP A 319 -0.57 -12.02 21.31
C TRP A 319 0.38 -10.84 21.13
N PHE A 320 1.69 -11.00 21.33
CA PHE A 320 2.67 -9.93 21.09
C PHE A 320 2.59 -9.37 19.66
N VAL A 321 2.54 -10.26 18.66
CA VAL A 321 2.43 -9.87 17.26
C VAL A 321 1.08 -9.18 16.98
N LYS A 322 -0.02 -9.70 17.55
CA LYS A 322 -1.36 -9.10 17.43
C LYS A 322 -1.39 -7.70 18.04
N VAL A 323 -0.85 -7.53 19.24
CA VAL A 323 -0.78 -6.24 19.95
C VAL A 323 0.02 -5.21 19.16
N HIS A 324 1.11 -5.61 18.50
CA HIS A 324 1.83 -4.69 17.60
C HIS A 324 0.92 -4.12 16.51
N TYR A 325 0.17 -4.97 15.80
CA TYR A 325 -0.74 -4.50 14.76
C TYR A 325 -1.91 -3.67 15.30
N GLN A 326 -2.40 -3.99 16.49
CA GLN A 326 -3.39 -3.17 17.17
C GLN A 326 -2.84 -1.79 17.56
N ARG A 327 -1.60 -1.72 18.04
CA ARG A 327 -0.92 -0.43 18.30
C ARG A 327 -0.71 0.37 17.02
N MET A 328 -0.39 -0.29 15.90
CA MET A 328 -0.31 0.38 14.59
C MET A 328 -1.68 0.90 14.14
N PHE A 329 -2.76 0.15 14.37
CA PHE A 329 -4.12 0.62 14.14
C PHE A 329 -4.40 1.87 15.00
N ASP A 330 -4.15 1.79 16.31
CA ASP A 330 -4.38 2.92 17.21
C ASP A 330 -3.52 4.13 16.83
N TYR A 331 -2.28 3.95 16.41
CA TYR A 331 -1.44 5.04 15.90
C TYR A 331 -2.06 5.73 14.67
N LEU A 332 -2.63 4.97 13.73
CA LEU A 332 -3.21 5.51 12.50
C LEU A 332 -4.58 6.18 12.70
N TYR A 333 -5.29 5.81 13.76
CA TYR A 333 -6.69 6.18 13.97
C TYR A 333 -7.00 6.79 15.33
N ARG A 334 -6.02 6.97 16.24
CA ARG A 334 -6.23 7.70 17.49
C ARG A 334 -6.84 9.05 17.16
N ASP A 335 -7.95 9.32 17.84
CA ASP A 335 -8.71 10.55 17.67
C ASP A 335 -7.95 11.69 18.31
N THR A 336 -7.60 12.69 17.49
CA THR A 336 -7.47 14.04 18.02
C THR A 336 -8.83 14.75 17.99
N ASP A 337 -9.79 14.36 17.12
CA ASP A 337 -10.98 15.21 16.86
C ASP A 337 -12.30 14.49 16.44
N GLU A 338 -12.45 13.16 16.57
CA GLU A 338 -13.79 12.56 16.35
C GLU A 338 -14.57 12.54 17.67
N PRO A 339 -15.75 13.19 17.77
CA PRO A 339 -16.58 13.10 18.96
C PRO A 339 -16.97 11.64 19.16
N LYS A 340 -16.69 11.11 20.36
CA LYS A 340 -17.08 9.76 20.75
C LYS A 340 -18.57 9.57 20.42
N PRO A 341 -18.96 8.52 19.70
CA PRO A 341 -20.37 8.23 19.51
C PRO A 341 -21.01 8.09 20.90
N ILE A 342 -22.04 8.89 21.14
CA ILE A 342 -22.87 8.77 22.35
C ILE A 342 -23.30 7.30 22.43
N PRO A 343 -23.07 6.60 23.56
CA PRO A 343 -23.56 5.25 23.72
C PRO A 343 -25.08 5.28 23.54
N THR A 344 -25.54 4.72 22.43
CA THR A 344 -26.97 4.49 22.21
C THR A 344 -27.34 3.29 23.08
N PRO A 345 -28.45 3.34 23.85
CA PRO A 345 -28.92 2.19 24.59
C PRO A 345 -29.08 1.01 23.63
N GLU A 346 -28.61 -0.17 24.05
CA GLU A 346 -28.64 -1.38 23.23
C GLU A 346 -30.04 -1.58 22.63
N PRO A 347 -30.19 -1.69 21.30
CA PRO A 347 -31.43 -2.17 20.75
C PRO A 347 -31.62 -3.61 21.24
N ALA A 348 -32.78 -3.89 21.81
CA ALA A 348 -33.18 -5.21 22.29
C ALA A 348 -32.77 -6.29 21.29
N LYS A 349 -32.12 -7.35 21.80
CA LYS A 349 -31.56 -8.47 21.05
C LYS A 349 -32.60 -9.07 20.08
N VAL A 350 -32.61 -8.62 18.84
CA VAL A 350 -33.23 -9.36 17.74
C VAL A 350 -32.22 -10.42 17.32
N ARG A 351 -32.48 -11.67 17.70
CA ARG A 351 -31.70 -12.85 17.28
C ARG A 351 -31.72 -12.95 15.76
N TRP A 352 -30.58 -12.67 15.12
CA TRP A 352 -30.32 -13.03 13.73
C TRP A 352 -29.42 -14.28 13.70
N PHE A 353 -30.01 -15.39 13.27
CA PHE A 353 -29.43 -16.66 12.78
C PHE A 353 -28.20 -17.25 13.53
N GLN A 354 -28.47 -18.31 14.32
CA GLN A 354 -27.53 -19.40 14.57
C GLN A 354 -27.33 -20.19 13.28
N THR A 355 -26.09 -20.34 12.83
CA THR A 355 -25.68 -21.51 12.05
C THR A 355 -24.44 -22.08 12.70
N SER A 356 -24.63 -23.28 13.23
CA SER A 356 -23.65 -24.22 13.76
C SER A 356 -22.45 -24.40 12.84
N LEU A 357 -21.25 -24.42 13.42
CA LEU A 357 -20.19 -25.34 13.04
C LEU A 357 -19.15 -25.36 14.15
N GLU A 358 -19.31 -26.37 15.01
CA GLU A 358 -18.26 -26.98 15.80
C GLU A 358 -17.31 -27.71 14.84
N LEU A 359 -16.01 -27.39 14.97
CA LEU A 359 -14.80 -28.24 14.94
C LEU A 359 -13.57 -27.38 14.65
#